data_AF-A0A7C4ESY9-F1
#
_entry.id   AF-A0A7C4ESY9-F1
#
_cell.length_a   1.000
_cell.length_b   1.000
_cell.length_c   1.000
_cell.angle_alpha   90.00
_cell.angle_beta   90.00
_cell.angle_gamma   90.00
#
_symmetry.space_group_name_H-M   'P 1'
#
loop_
_entity.id
_entity.type
_entity.pdbx_description
1 polymer ?
#
loop_
_entity_poly.entity_id
_entity_poly.type
_entity_poly.pdbx_seq_one_letter_code
_entity_poly.pdbx_strand_id
1 'polypeptide(L)'
;MKKRFCRFQTLVSVLALLLALHAVLPATGAAQQTDTHRDCTWAVQWINNGLALFMARGYVEKIAAQDEGMTIYVGSPWYRLAPSQQEEFLKNFARARLITGHDPACTVKDSASGALVAQLTRYAVELITPDGNTISVPLTGYDSSASP
;
A
#
# COMPACT_ATOMS: atom_id res chain seq x y z
N MET A 1 32.48 -57.20 -32.51
CA MET A 1 32.15 -56.95 -31.08
C MET A 1 32.48 -55.50 -30.72
N LYS A 2 31.74 -54.91 -29.77
CA LYS A 2 31.91 -53.56 -29.15
C LYS A 2 31.39 -52.33 -29.93
N LYS A 3 30.08 -52.08 -29.82
CA LYS A 3 29.45 -50.74 -29.95
C LYS A 3 28.33 -50.59 -28.90
N ARG A 4 28.67 -50.63 -27.61
CA ARG A 4 27.71 -50.43 -26.51
C ARG A 4 28.40 -49.84 -25.28
N PHE A 5 29.02 -48.66 -25.37
CA PHE A 5 29.58 -48.01 -24.17
C PHE A 5 29.39 -46.48 -24.09
N CYS A 6 28.94 -45.79 -25.14
CA CYS A 6 28.80 -44.31 -25.08
C CYS A 6 27.42 -43.77 -24.70
N ARG A 7 26.39 -44.60 -24.51
CA ARG A 7 25.01 -44.12 -24.25
C ARG A 7 24.60 -44.10 -22.77
N PHE A 8 25.31 -44.81 -21.90
CA PHE A 8 24.98 -44.85 -20.46
C PHE A 8 25.60 -43.69 -19.68
N GLN A 9 26.73 -43.13 -20.15
CA GLN A 9 27.46 -42.09 -19.44
C GLN A 9 26.84 -40.69 -19.63
N THR A 10 26.09 -40.48 -20.71
CA THR A 10 25.35 -39.23 -20.96
C THR A 10 24.06 -39.12 -20.15
N LEU A 11 23.39 -40.23 -19.84
CA LEU A 11 22.16 -40.23 -19.04
C LEU A 11 22.41 -39.89 -17.56
N VAL A 12 23.54 -40.33 -17.00
CA VAL A 12 23.91 -40.02 -15.60
C VAL A 12 24.25 -38.54 -15.41
N SER A 13 24.90 -37.90 -16.39
CA SER A 13 25.23 -36.47 -16.32
C SER A 13 24.01 -35.54 -16.41
N VAL A 14 22.97 -35.92 -17.16
CA VAL A 14 21.75 -35.09 -17.27
C VAL A 14 20.91 -35.16 -15.99
N LEU A 15 20.85 -36.33 -15.34
CA LEU A 15 20.13 -36.50 -14.08
C LEU A 15 20.83 -35.78 -12.91
N ALA A 16 22.17 -35.76 -12.89
CA ALA A 16 22.95 -34.99 -11.91
C ALA A 16 22.79 -33.47 -12.08
N LEU A 17 22.66 -32.98 -13.33
CA LEU A 17 22.39 -31.57 -13.61
C LEU A 17 20.96 -31.16 -13.20
N LEU A 18 19.97 -32.03 -13.39
CA LEU A 18 18.58 -31.80 -12.98
C LEU A 18 18.40 -31.80 -11.46
N LEU A 19 19.14 -32.63 -10.72
CA LEU A 19 19.12 -32.64 -9.25
C LEU A 19 19.82 -31.40 -8.64
N ALA A 20 20.87 -30.88 -9.28
CA ALA A 20 21.51 -29.64 -8.86
C ALA A 20 20.63 -28.39 -9.10
N LEU A 21 19.71 -28.44 -10.07
CA LEU A 21 18.80 -27.32 -10.37
C LEU A 21 17.64 -27.19 -9.36
N HIS A 22 17.31 -28.25 -8.60
CA HIS A 22 16.29 -28.19 -7.55
C HIS A 22 16.82 -27.66 -6.21
N ALA A 23 18.15 -27.60 -6.03
CA ALA A 23 18.78 -27.10 -4.81
C ALA A 23 18.93 -25.56 -4.76
N VAL A 24 18.55 -24.87 -5.83
CA VAL A 24 18.62 -23.39 -5.94
C VAL A 24 17.24 -22.82 -6.28
N LEU A 25 16.20 -23.36 -5.63
CA LEU A 25 14.96 -22.61 -5.48
C LEU A 25 15.06 -21.87 -4.14
N PRO A 26 15.19 -20.53 -4.14
CA PRO A 26 15.05 -19.80 -2.89
C PRO A 26 13.66 -20.08 -2.35
N ALA A 27 13.58 -20.40 -1.05
CA ALA A 27 12.33 -20.57 -0.33
C ALA A 27 11.63 -19.19 -0.17
N THR A 28 11.19 -18.60 -1.27
CA THR A 28 10.52 -17.28 -1.31
C THR A 28 9.04 -17.37 -0.93
N GLY A 29 8.46 -18.57 -0.92
CA GLY A 29 7.02 -18.74 -0.65
C GLY A 29 6.61 -18.53 0.81
N ALA A 30 7.43 -18.94 1.79
CA ALA A 30 7.01 -18.93 3.19
C ALA A 30 7.12 -17.54 3.85
N ALA A 31 8.17 -16.77 3.55
CA ALA A 31 8.38 -15.44 4.11
C ALA A 31 7.42 -14.39 3.51
N GLN A 32 7.19 -14.45 2.20
CA GLN A 32 6.30 -13.51 1.50
C GLN A 32 4.82 -13.72 1.88
N GLN A 33 4.42 -14.96 2.17
CA GLN A 33 3.05 -15.27 2.58
C GLN A 33 2.73 -14.84 4.02
N THR A 34 3.71 -14.87 4.94
CA THR A 34 3.54 -14.35 6.30
C THR A 34 3.47 -12.83 6.34
N ASP A 35 4.22 -12.14 5.49
CA ASP A 35 4.22 -10.67 5.42
C ASP A 35 2.88 -10.16 4.85
N THR A 36 2.37 -10.76 3.78
CA THR A 36 1.06 -10.39 3.21
C THR A 36 -0.10 -10.60 4.20
N HIS A 37 -0.12 -11.71 4.94
CA HIS A 37 -1.17 -11.94 5.93
C HIS A 37 -1.13 -10.91 7.07
N ARG A 38 0.07 -10.57 7.55
CA ARG A 38 0.27 -9.56 8.60
C ARG A 38 -0.18 -8.18 8.12
N ASP A 39 0.18 -7.80 6.89
CA ASP A 39 -0.20 -6.52 6.30
C ASP A 39 -1.71 -6.42 6.09
N CYS A 40 -2.36 -7.46 5.55
CA CYS A 40 -3.81 -7.52 5.44
C CYS A 40 -4.49 -7.38 6.80
N THR A 41 -3.96 -8.07 7.83
CA THR A 41 -4.49 -7.96 9.20
C THR A 41 -4.36 -6.54 9.73
N TRP A 42 -3.21 -5.88 9.52
CA TRP A 42 -3.00 -4.49 9.90
C TRP A 42 -3.98 -3.56 9.19
N ALA A 43 -4.16 -3.72 7.88
CA ALA A 43 -5.04 -2.86 7.09
C ALA A 43 -6.50 -2.96 7.55
N VAL A 44 -7.00 -4.18 7.78
CA VAL A 44 -8.35 -4.40 8.31
C VAL A 44 -8.51 -3.77 9.70
N GLN A 45 -7.53 -3.95 10.60
CA GLN A 45 -7.58 -3.35 11.93
C GLN A 45 -7.55 -1.81 11.88
N TRP A 46 -6.73 -1.23 11.01
CA TRP A 46 -6.65 0.22 10.86
C TRP A 46 -7.95 0.80 10.29
N ILE A 47 -8.55 0.15 9.27
CA ILE A 47 -9.85 0.55 8.71
C ILE A 47 -10.94 0.46 9.79
N ASN A 48 -11.02 -0.65 10.52
CA ASN A 48 -12.09 -0.87 11.50
C ASN A 48 -11.97 -0.03 12.77
N ASN A 49 -10.74 0.29 13.20
CA ASN A 49 -10.51 1.02 14.45
C ASN A 49 -10.04 2.45 14.19
N GLY A 50 -8.94 2.61 13.46
CA GLY A 50 -8.32 3.91 13.20
C GLY A 50 -9.25 4.84 12.44
N LEU A 51 -9.69 4.43 11.25
CA LEU A 51 -10.62 5.22 10.45
C LEU A 51 -11.97 5.41 11.15
N ALA A 52 -12.52 4.36 11.77
CA ALA A 52 -13.79 4.47 12.50
C ALA A 52 -13.74 5.50 13.65
N LEU A 53 -12.63 5.58 14.40
CA LEU A 53 -12.45 6.60 15.43
C LEU A 53 -12.36 8.02 14.85
N PHE A 54 -11.72 8.18 13.69
CA PHE A 54 -11.70 9.46 12.98
C PHE A 54 -13.10 9.89 12.55
N MET A 55 -13.92 8.93 12.09
CA MET A 55 -15.31 9.18 11.71
C MET A 55 -16.18 9.49 12.93
N ALA A 56 -16.08 8.69 14.00
CA ALA A 56 -16.87 8.89 15.22
C ALA A 56 -16.59 10.23 15.91
N ARG A 57 -15.36 10.76 15.77
CA ARG A 57 -14.97 12.08 16.29
C ARG A 57 -15.27 13.23 15.33
N GLY A 58 -15.83 12.96 14.15
CA GLY A 58 -16.17 13.96 13.16
C GLY A 58 -14.98 14.58 12.42
N TYR A 59 -13.77 13.98 12.52
CA TYR A 59 -12.65 14.41 11.69
C TYR A 59 -12.90 14.08 10.22
N VAL A 60 -13.43 12.87 9.95
CA VAL A 60 -13.88 12.44 8.63
C VAL A 60 -15.39 12.29 8.67
N GLU A 61 -16.12 13.03 7.86
CA GLU A 61 -17.58 12.97 7.83
C GLU A 61 -18.09 11.98 6.78
N LYS A 62 -17.39 11.91 5.64
CA LYS A 62 -17.79 11.04 4.53
C LYS A 62 -16.58 10.65 3.68
N ILE A 63 -16.62 9.45 3.12
CA ILE A 63 -15.76 9.05 2.01
C ILE A 63 -16.67 8.71 0.84
N ALA A 64 -16.40 9.29 -0.33
CA ALA A 64 -17.15 9.03 -1.54
C ALA A 64 -16.22 8.67 -2.69
N ALA A 65 -16.62 7.66 -3.48
CA ALA A 65 -16.08 7.47 -4.81
C ALA A 65 -16.79 8.45 -5.76
N GLN A 66 -16.01 9.16 -6.56
CA GLN A 66 -16.45 10.03 -7.65
C GLN A 66 -15.82 9.52 -8.95
N ASP A 67 -16.31 10.02 -10.08
CA ASP A 67 -15.80 9.65 -11.42
C ASP A 67 -14.29 9.96 -11.56
N GLU A 68 -13.79 10.99 -10.86
CA GLU A 68 -12.39 11.42 -10.84
C GLU A 68 -11.54 10.77 -9.74
N GLY A 69 -12.11 9.84 -8.95
CA GLY A 69 -11.40 9.13 -7.88
C GLY A 69 -12.08 9.28 -6.51
N MET A 70 -11.31 9.08 -5.44
CA MET A 70 -11.85 9.09 -4.08
C MET A 70 -11.75 10.48 -3.44
N THR A 71 -12.81 10.91 -2.75
CA THR A 71 -12.82 12.13 -1.93
C THR A 71 -13.15 11.81 -0.48
N ILE A 72 -12.31 12.28 0.43
CA ILE A 72 -12.56 12.32 1.87
C ILE A 72 -13.10 13.70 2.21
N TYR A 73 -14.28 13.76 2.80
CA TYR A 73 -14.85 14.98 3.35
C TYR A 73 -14.54 15.06 4.84
N VAL A 74 -13.86 16.13 5.23
CA VAL A 74 -13.42 16.35 6.61
C VAL A 74 -14.25 17.44 7.27
N GLY A 75 -14.54 17.26 8.56
CA GLY A 75 -15.30 18.19 9.36
C GLY A 75 -14.42 19.20 10.08
N SER A 76 -15.06 20.18 10.74
CA SER A 76 -14.35 21.20 11.54
C SER A 76 -13.33 20.67 12.56
N PRO A 77 -13.49 19.48 13.19
CA PRO A 77 -12.47 18.92 14.07
C PRO A 77 -11.13 18.66 13.38
N TRP A 78 -11.09 18.43 12.06
CA TRP A 78 -9.87 18.16 11.30
C TRP A 78 -8.78 19.21 11.49
N TYR A 79 -9.17 20.48 11.55
CA TYR A 79 -8.25 21.61 11.73
C TYR A 79 -7.67 21.73 13.15
N ARG A 80 -8.17 20.93 14.10
CA ARG A 80 -7.60 20.83 15.45
C ARG A 80 -6.46 19.82 15.52
N LEU A 81 -6.29 18.99 14.49
CA LEU A 81 -5.16 18.08 14.37
C LEU A 81 -3.90 18.87 14.01
N ALA A 82 -2.77 18.49 14.57
CA ALA A 82 -1.49 18.96 14.07
C ALA A 82 -1.25 18.45 12.63
N PRO A 83 -0.51 19.18 11.78
CA PRO A 83 -0.21 18.74 10.42
C PRO A 83 0.37 17.32 10.34
N SER A 84 1.22 16.93 11.30
CA SER A 84 1.77 15.57 11.38
C SER A 84 0.71 14.49 11.61
N GLN A 85 -0.37 14.80 12.33
CA GLN A 85 -1.46 13.84 12.57
C GLN A 85 -2.36 13.71 11.34
N GLN A 86 -2.57 14.81 10.60
CA GLN A 86 -3.27 14.79 9.31
C GLN A 86 -2.48 13.97 8.29
N GLU A 87 -1.17 14.19 8.23
CA GLU A 87 -0.24 13.43 7.41
C GLU A 87 -0.25 11.94 7.75
N GLU A 88 -0.11 11.59 9.04
CA GLU A 88 -0.12 10.20 9.49
C GLU A 88 -1.42 9.48 9.13
N PHE A 89 -2.56 10.16 9.27
CA PHE A 89 -3.85 9.63 8.83
C PHE A 89 -3.83 9.34 7.32
N LEU A 90 -3.39 10.28 6.49
CA LEU A 90 -3.37 10.11 5.03
C LEU A 90 -2.38 9.04 4.58
N LYS A 91 -1.23 8.92 5.25
CA LYS A 91 -0.25 7.85 5.02
C LYS A 91 -0.83 6.48 5.35
N ASN A 92 -1.48 6.34 6.50
CA ASN A 92 -2.09 5.08 6.89
C ASN A 92 -3.29 4.73 5.99
N PHE A 93 -4.05 5.72 5.54
CA PHE A 93 -5.11 5.55 4.56
C PHE A 93 -4.56 5.04 3.23
N ALA A 94 -3.51 5.67 2.71
CA ALA A 94 -2.79 5.24 1.51
C ALA A 94 -2.33 3.78 1.63
N ARG A 95 -1.68 3.45 2.75
CA ARG A 95 -1.20 2.10 3.04
C ARG A 95 -2.32 1.07 3.02
N ALA A 96 -3.40 1.33 3.74
CA ALA A 96 -4.52 0.41 3.82
C ALA A 96 -5.15 0.15 2.45
N ARG A 97 -5.23 1.18 1.60
CA ARG A 97 -5.71 1.05 0.22
C ARG A 97 -4.76 0.23 -0.65
N LEU A 98 -3.46 0.51 -0.59
CA LEU A 98 -2.45 -0.26 -1.34
C LEU A 98 -2.46 -1.74 -0.97
N ILE A 99 -2.46 -2.07 0.33
CA ILE A 99 -2.52 -3.46 0.81
C ILE A 99 -3.78 -4.18 0.32
N THR A 100 -4.90 -3.46 0.22
CA THR A 100 -6.18 -4.02 -0.25
C THR A 100 -6.35 -3.96 -1.77
N GLY A 101 -5.33 -3.56 -2.52
CA GLY A 101 -5.33 -3.54 -3.99
C GLY A 101 -6.07 -2.35 -4.62
N HIS A 102 -6.27 -1.25 -3.87
CA HIS A 102 -6.94 -0.04 -4.35
C HIS A 102 -5.95 1.11 -4.58
N ASP A 103 -6.27 2.00 -5.54
CA ASP A 103 -5.48 3.22 -5.78
C ASP A 103 -5.47 4.11 -4.52
N PRO A 104 -4.31 4.43 -3.93
CA PRO A 104 -4.23 5.29 -2.75
C PRO A 104 -4.61 6.74 -3.03
N ALA A 105 -4.58 7.20 -4.28
CA ALA A 105 -4.81 8.60 -4.61
C ALA A 105 -6.21 9.06 -4.15
N CYS A 106 -6.26 10.20 -3.46
CA CYS A 106 -7.52 10.79 -3.05
C CYS A 106 -7.41 12.30 -2.85
N THR A 107 -8.55 12.98 -2.94
CA THR A 107 -8.69 14.38 -2.55
C THR A 107 -9.31 14.48 -1.16
N VAL A 108 -8.90 15.48 -0.39
CA VAL A 108 -9.49 15.79 0.91
C VAL A 108 -10.12 17.16 0.82
N LYS A 109 -11.42 17.23 1.08
CA LYS A 109 -12.21 18.45 0.99
C LYS A 109 -12.85 18.78 2.32
N ASP A 110 -12.89 20.06 2.64
CA ASP A 110 -13.72 20.57 3.73
C ASP A 110 -15.20 20.29 3.43
N SER A 111 -15.90 19.67 4.38
CA SER A 111 -17.30 19.24 4.20
C SER A 111 -18.27 20.42 4.05
N ALA A 112 -17.99 21.54 4.75
CA ALA A 112 -18.87 22.70 4.77
C ALA A 112 -18.70 23.61 3.54
N SER A 113 -17.46 23.85 3.14
CA SER A 113 -17.09 24.79 2.07
C SER A 113 -16.77 24.13 0.73
N GLY A 114 -16.46 22.83 0.72
CA GLY A 114 -15.98 22.11 -0.46
C GLY A 114 -14.54 22.45 -0.85
N ALA A 115 -13.84 23.27 -0.07
CA ALA A 115 -12.46 23.67 -0.33
C ALA A 115 -11.53 22.46 -0.30
N LEU A 116 -10.56 22.40 -1.22
CA LEU A 116 -9.50 21.41 -1.19
C LEU A 116 -8.54 21.75 -0.03
N VAL A 117 -8.31 20.80 0.86
CA VAL A 117 -7.46 20.99 2.05
C VAL A 117 -6.27 20.03 2.11
N ALA A 118 -6.36 18.92 1.39
CA ALA A 118 -5.20 18.09 1.12
C ALA A 118 -5.42 17.25 -0.14
N GLN A 119 -4.33 16.77 -0.69
CA GLN A 119 -4.32 15.78 -1.77
C GLN A 119 -3.33 14.67 -1.42
N LEU A 120 -3.76 13.43 -1.61
CA LEU A 120 -2.89 12.28 -1.56
C LEU A 120 -2.62 11.86 -3.01
N THR A 121 -1.37 11.95 -3.42
CA THR A 121 -0.91 11.43 -4.70
C THR A 121 -0.29 10.04 -4.50
N ARG A 122 0.15 9.41 -5.60
CA ARG A 122 0.92 8.17 -5.51
C ARG A 122 2.27 8.35 -4.79
N TYR A 123 2.76 9.58 -4.66
CA TYR A 123 4.13 9.86 -4.22
C TYR A 123 4.22 10.71 -2.95
N ALA A 124 3.18 11.47 -2.63
CA ALA A 124 3.21 12.43 -1.53
C ALA A 124 1.83 12.69 -0.93
N VAL A 125 1.84 13.12 0.32
CA VAL A 125 0.74 13.85 0.95
C VAL A 125 1.00 15.34 0.73
N GLU A 126 0.04 16.04 0.16
CA GLU A 126 0.09 17.48 -0.06
C GLU A 126 -0.97 18.14 0.82
N LEU A 127 -0.56 18.75 1.92
CA LEU A 127 -1.45 19.49 2.81
C LEU A 127 -1.54 20.95 2.35
N ILE A 128 -2.75 21.47 2.24
CA ILE A 128 -3.00 22.87 1.86
C ILE A 128 -3.31 23.65 3.13
N THR A 129 -2.47 24.62 3.45
CA THR A 129 -2.65 25.47 4.62
C THR A 129 -3.67 26.58 4.36
N PRO A 130 -4.24 27.21 5.42
CA PRO A 130 -5.28 28.24 5.25
C PRO A 130 -4.88 29.46 4.42
N ASP A 131 -3.57 29.76 4.34
CA ASP A 131 -2.98 30.82 3.53
C ASP A 131 -2.73 30.41 2.06
N GLY A 132 -3.09 29.18 1.70
CA GLY A 132 -2.97 28.65 0.33
C GLY A 132 -1.61 28.04 -0.01
N ASN A 133 -0.70 27.91 0.97
CA ASN A 133 0.57 27.22 0.77
C ASN A 133 0.38 25.69 0.78
N THR A 134 1.25 24.99 0.05
CA THR A 134 1.24 23.51 0.01
C THR A 134 2.46 22.96 0.73
N ILE A 135 2.22 22.12 1.73
CA ILE A 135 3.24 21.31 2.40
C ILE A 135 3.23 19.92 1.76
N SER A 136 4.27 19.59 1.01
CA SER A 136 4.43 18.27 0.39
C SER A 136 5.29 17.37 1.26
N VAL A 137 4.75 16.21 1.62
CA VAL A 137 5.44 15.19 2.41
C VAL A 137 5.50 13.89 1.61
N PRO A 138 6.70 13.41 1.24
CA PRO A 138 6.84 12.18 0.48
C PRO A 138 6.28 10.96 1.22
N LEU A 139 5.69 10.04 0.45
CA LEU A 139 5.33 8.70 0.89
C LEU A 139 6.60 7.83 0.89
N THR A 140 7.49 8.02 1.86
CA THR A 140 8.65 7.14 2.05
C THR A 140 8.21 5.82 2.68
N GLY A 141 8.75 4.70 2.18
CA GLY A 141 8.51 3.36 2.75
C GLY A 141 7.35 2.57 2.13
N TYR A 142 6.62 3.13 1.18
CA TYR A 142 5.66 2.40 0.34
C TYR A 142 6.27 2.18 -1.03
N ASP A 143 7.19 1.22 -1.11
CA ASP A 143 7.81 0.89 -2.37
C ASP A 143 6.73 0.37 -3.33
N SER A 144 6.48 1.15 -4.39
CA SER A 144 5.52 0.86 -5.45
C SER A 144 5.91 -0.35 -6.31
N SER A 145 6.94 -1.10 -5.90
CA SER A 145 7.33 -2.39 -6.47
C SER A 145 6.31 -3.50 -6.18
N ALA A 146 5.38 -3.28 -5.24
CA ALA A 146 4.18 -4.09 -5.08
C ALA A 146 3.00 -3.50 -5.89
N SER A 147 3.07 -3.63 -7.21
CA SER A 147 1.89 -3.60 -8.08
C SER A 147 1.68 -5.03 -8.61
N PRO A 148 0.42 -5.48 -8.83
CA PRO A 148 0.07 -6.90 -9.02
C PRO A 148 0.71 -7.56 -10.25
#